data_AF-A0A0D3IU59-F1
#
_entry.id   AF-A0A0D3IU59-F1
#
_cell.length_a   1.000
_cell.length_b   1.000
_cell.length_c   1.000
_cell.angle_alpha   90.00
_cell.angle_beta   90.00
_cell.angle_gamma   90.00
#
_symmetry.space_group_name_H-M   'P 1'
#
loop_
_entity.id
_entity.type
_entity.pdbx_description
1 polymer ?
#
loop_
_entity_poly.entity_id
_entity_poly.type
_entity_poly.pdbx_seq_one_letter_code
_entity_poly.pdbx_strand_id
1 'polypeptide(L)'
;MPSMERLLELRAAAFADDVEVHAAMLSWDEERLSTYFESGGKASAPPPPQRSLRVLSLHGGGGNRNVNAMQVSRLRRALGPPDVVHFDFLEGDHAWKSENIDPRLVQLFGPGPYWGWYGVENASGHGQNDRDAYVKAMMDPAVAFEYIGYEAALDRLERHISEHGPYDALVGFSQGAIMAPIFPPGGSPLHASPPIARLPAIACMGRQDPFAPYGRQGLGSIYGALEWFEHGGGHETAKEAEVNSEVAEAIWRAVEEHRSSPG
;
A
#
# COMPACT_ATOMS: atom_id res chain seq x y z
N MET A 1 -15.86 -16.35 22.61
CA MET A 1 -15.13 -17.41 21.89
C MET A 1 -15.54 -18.74 22.51
N PRO A 2 -16.03 -19.70 21.71
CA PRO A 2 -16.50 -20.99 22.21
C PRO A 2 -15.34 -21.84 22.75
N SER A 3 -15.63 -22.67 23.77
CA SER A 3 -14.71 -23.69 24.24
C SER A 3 -14.68 -24.89 23.28
N MET A 4 -13.68 -25.77 23.42
CA MET A 4 -13.66 -27.04 22.67
C MET A 4 -14.90 -27.90 22.96
N GLU A 5 -15.37 -27.88 24.20
CA GLU A 5 -16.62 -28.53 24.61
C GLU A 5 -17.82 -27.96 23.84
N ARG A 6 -17.92 -26.62 23.73
CA ARG A 6 -19.00 -25.96 22.98
C ARG A 6 -18.97 -26.27 21.48
N LEU A 7 -17.78 -26.42 20.89
CA LEU A 7 -17.63 -26.84 19.49
C LEU A 7 -18.19 -28.26 19.26
N LEU A 8 -17.88 -29.18 20.17
CA LEU A 8 -18.37 -30.56 20.09
C LEU A 8 -19.89 -30.63 20.28
N GLU A 9 -20.46 -29.80 21.16
CA GLU A 9 -21.91 -29.67 21.31
C GLU A 9 -22.60 -29.19 20.03
N LEU A 10 -22.08 -28.12 19.40
CA LEU A 10 -22.65 -27.57 18.17
C LEU A 10 -22.55 -28.57 17.00
N ARG A 11 -21.43 -29.28 16.89
CA ARG A 11 -21.26 -30.35 15.90
C ARG A 11 -22.27 -31.48 16.10
N ALA A 12 -22.45 -31.93 17.35
CA ALA A 12 -23.40 -32.97 17.70
C ALA A 12 -24.85 -32.54 17.43
N ALA A 13 -25.20 -31.27 17.76
CA ALA A 13 -26.53 -30.72 17.51
C ALA A 13 -26.89 -30.66 16.02
N ALA A 14 -25.90 -30.48 15.15
CA ALA A 14 -26.05 -30.47 13.70
C ALA A 14 -25.94 -31.87 13.06
N PHE A 15 -25.77 -32.94 13.84
CA PHE A 15 -25.56 -34.32 13.36
C PHE A 15 -24.35 -34.45 12.40
N ALA A 16 -23.32 -33.65 12.62
CA ALA A 16 -22.14 -33.54 11.76
C ALA A 16 -20.92 -34.28 12.32
N ASP A 17 -21.11 -35.52 12.80
CA ASP A 17 -20.04 -36.30 13.45
C ASP A 17 -18.87 -36.65 12.51
N ASP A 18 -19.12 -36.62 11.20
CA ASP A 18 -18.16 -36.83 10.13
C ASP A 18 -17.38 -35.56 9.73
N VAL A 19 -17.78 -34.39 10.26
CA VAL A 19 -17.10 -33.10 10.01
C VAL A 19 -15.98 -32.90 11.04
N GLU A 20 -14.76 -32.71 10.53
CA GLU A 20 -13.56 -32.53 11.35
C GLU A 20 -13.60 -31.20 12.11
N VAL A 21 -13.22 -31.21 13.38
CA VAL A 21 -13.09 -30.01 14.21
C VAL A 21 -11.63 -29.60 14.25
N HIS A 22 -11.35 -28.36 13.86
CA HIS A 22 -10.00 -27.80 13.85
C HIS A 22 -9.83 -26.75 14.96
N ALA A 23 -8.61 -26.62 15.50
CA ALA A 23 -8.32 -25.64 16.56
C ALA A 23 -8.64 -24.19 16.16
N ALA A 24 -8.57 -23.85 14.86
CA ALA A 24 -8.95 -22.55 14.32
C ALA A 24 -10.44 -22.21 14.53
N MET A 25 -11.31 -23.19 14.75
CA MET A 25 -12.74 -22.99 14.99
C MET A 25 -13.03 -22.36 16.36
N LEU A 26 -12.09 -22.41 17.30
CA LEU A 26 -12.22 -21.75 18.61
C LEU A 26 -12.31 -20.22 18.50
N SER A 27 -11.88 -19.64 17.37
CA SER A 27 -11.98 -18.22 17.10
C SER A 27 -13.25 -17.83 16.33
N TRP A 28 -14.14 -18.78 16.03
CA TRP A 28 -15.39 -18.52 15.29
C TRP A 28 -16.51 -18.15 16.27
N ASP A 29 -17.49 -17.39 15.80
CA ASP A 29 -18.75 -17.18 16.52
C ASP A 29 -19.70 -18.39 16.37
N GLU A 30 -20.72 -18.48 17.22
CA GLU A 30 -21.63 -19.64 17.25
C GLU A 30 -22.52 -19.75 16.00
N GLU A 31 -22.93 -18.62 15.41
CA GLU A 31 -23.77 -18.59 14.20
C GLU A 31 -23.03 -19.21 13.01
N ARG A 32 -21.76 -18.84 12.87
CA ARG A 32 -20.84 -19.39 11.88
C ARG A 32 -20.58 -20.88 12.07
N LEU A 33 -20.36 -21.32 13.31
CA LEU A 33 -20.15 -22.73 13.62
C LEU A 33 -21.38 -23.58 13.30
N SER A 34 -22.57 -23.06 13.63
CA SER A 34 -23.84 -23.73 13.36
C SER A 34 -24.05 -23.89 11.85
N THR A 35 -23.85 -22.82 11.08
CA THR A 35 -23.98 -22.84 9.61
C THR A 35 -23.01 -23.83 8.96
N TYR A 36 -21.76 -23.89 9.43
CA TYR A 36 -20.75 -24.80 8.90
C TYR A 36 -21.11 -26.27 9.17
N PHE A 37 -21.49 -26.61 10.40
CA PHE A 37 -21.87 -27.98 10.74
C PHE A 37 -23.17 -28.41 10.07
N GLU A 38 -24.20 -27.55 10.02
CA GLU A 38 -25.47 -27.82 9.31
C GLU A 38 -25.27 -28.07 7.81
N SER A 39 -24.22 -27.49 7.22
CA SER A 39 -23.87 -27.72 5.81
C SER A 39 -23.13 -29.04 5.56
N GLY A 40 -22.83 -29.83 6.59
CA GLY A 40 -21.97 -31.02 6.49
C GLY A 40 -20.55 -30.68 6.05
N GLY A 41 -20.02 -29.54 6.49
CA GLY A 41 -18.70 -29.04 6.12
C GLY A 41 -18.57 -28.56 4.67
N LYS A 42 -19.69 -28.44 3.93
CA LYS A 42 -19.72 -28.05 2.50
C LYS A 42 -19.89 -26.57 2.26
N ALA A 43 -20.47 -25.82 3.19
CA ALA A 43 -20.31 -24.38 3.19
C ALA A 43 -18.81 -24.14 3.32
N SER A 44 -18.19 -23.52 2.32
CA SER A 44 -16.81 -23.05 2.46
C SER A 44 -16.81 -22.26 3.74
N ALA A 45 -16.07 -22.74 4.75
CA ALA A 45 -15.79 -21.93 5.91
C ALA A 45 -15.42 -20.55 5.35
N PRO A 46 -16.14 -19.46 5.70
CA PRO A 46 -15.51 -18.17 5.53
C PRO A 46 -14.16 -18.34 6.24
N PRO A 47 -13.02 -17.91 5.67
CA PRO A 47 -11.78 -17.93 6.42
C PRO A 47 -12.04 -17.25 7.78
N PRO A 48 -11.29 -17.58 8.87
CA PRO A 48 -11.31 -16.69 10.03
C PRO A 48 -11.21 -15.26 9.51
N PRO A 49 -11.87 -14.23 10.11
CA PRO A 49 -11.55 -12.87 9.73
C PRO A 49 -10.05 -12.74 9.94
N GLN A 50 -9.29 -12.91 8.86
CA GLN A 50 -7.95 -12.42 8.73
C GLN A 50 -8.16 -10.97 9.11
N ARG A 51 -7.57 -10.55 10.22
CA ARG A 51 -7.69 -9.18 10.71
C ARG A 51 -7.71 -8.24 9.50
N SER A 52 -8.67 -7.34 9.50
CA SER A 52 -8.86 -6.44 8.38
C SER A 52 -7.52 -5.80 8.03
N LEU A 53 -7.19 -5.81 6.73
CA LEU A 53 -5.93 -5.30 6.22
C LEU A 53 -5.94 -3.78 6.38
N ARG A 54 -5.04 -3.24 7.22
CA ARG A 54 -4.86 -1.81 7.37
C ARG A 54 -3.74 -1.33 6.48
N VAL A 55 -4.08 -0.53 5.48
CA VAL A 55 -3.15 -0.01 4.47
C VAL A 55 -2.96 1.48 4.68
N LEU A 56 -1.72 1.92 4.88
CA LEU A 56 -1.36 3.34 4.82
C LEU A 56 -1.00 3.70 3.37
N SER A 57 -1.68 4.69 2.80
CA SER A 57 -1.56 5.08 1.41
C SER A 57 -0.98 6.49 1.28
N LEU A 58 0.13 6.61 0.53
CA LEU A 58 0.88 7.84 0.31
C LEU A 58 0.73 8.32 -1.13
N HIS A 59 0.29 9.57 -1.30
CA HIS A 59 0.09 10.16 -2.62
C HIS A 59 1.40 10.57 -3.31
N GLY A 60 1.36 10.80 -4.63
CA GLY A 60 2.48 11.39 -5.38
C GLY A 60 2.53 12.91 -5.25
N GLY A 61 3.59 13.54 -5.75
CA GLY A 61 3.69 15.00 -5.78
C GLY A 61 2.51 15.64 -6.54
N GLY A 62 1.99 16.75 -6.01
CA GLY A 62 0.81 17.41 -6.56
C GLY A 62 -0.49 16.64 -6.32
N GLY A 63 -0.51 15.82 -5.28
CA GLY A 63 -1.66 15.00 -4.88
C GLY A 63 -2.36 15.52 -3.64
N ASN A 64 -3.41 14.82 -3.24
CA ASN A 64 -4.06 14.93 -1.95
C ASN A 64 -4.79 13.61 -1.67
N ARG A 65 -5.46 13.48 -0.54
CA ARG A 65 -6.11 12.22 -0.16
C ARG A 65 -7.21 11.78 -1.12
N ASN A 66 -7.93 12.72 -1.73
CA ASN A 66 -9.01 12.42 -2.67
C ASN A 66 -8.46 11.93 -4.01
N VAL A 67 -7.41 12.59 -4.51
CA VAL A 67 -6.69 12.16 -5.71
C VAL A 67 -6.12 10.76 -5.49
N ASN A 68 -5.48 10.52 -4.35
CA ASN A 68 -4.88 9.22 -4.05
C ASN A 68 -5.92 8.12 -3.91
N ALA A 69 -7.02 8.36 -3.19
CA ALA A 69 -8.13 7.43 -3.08
C ALA A 69 -8.72 7.04 -4.45
N MET A 70 -8.79 7.98 -5.38
CA MET A 70 -9.21 7.70 -6.76
C MET A 70 -8.15 6.87 -7.50
N GLN A 71 -6.88 7.27 -7.44
CA GLN A 71 -5.78 6.59 -8.12
C GLN A 71 -5.64 5.12 -7.69
N VAL A 72 -5.77 4.81 -6.41
CA VAL A 72 -5.66 3.43 -5.89
C VAL A 72 -7.00 2.69 -5.81
N SER A 73 -8.09 3.27 -6.33
CA SER A 73 -9.44 2.70 -6.20
C SER A 73 -9.58 1.28 -6.76
N ARG A 74 -8.89 0.98 -7.88
CA ARG A 74 -8.88 -0.33 -8.51
C ARG A 74 -8.12 -1.35 -7.66
N LEU A 75 -6.95 -0.98 -7.16
CA LEU A 75 -6.18 -1.81 -6.23
C LEU A 75 -6.98 -2.09 -4.95
N ARG A 76 -7.62 -1.06 -4.38
CA ARG A 76 -8.47 -1.22 -3.19
C ARG A 76 -9.58 -2.22 -3.43
N ARG A 77 -10.24 -2.17 -4.60
CA ARG A 77 -11.28 -3.13 -4.98
C ARG A 77 -10.72 -4.55 -5.15
N ALA A 78 -9.52 -4.68 -5.71
CA ALA A 78 -8.85 -5.97 -5.89
C ALA A 78 -8.41 -6.59 -4.55
N LEU A 79 -7.95 -5.76 -3.60
CA LEU A 79 -7.55 -6.20 -2.26
C LEU A 79 -8.72 -6.74 -1.44
N GLY A 80 -9.92 -6.16 -1.57
CA GLY A 80 -11.09 -6.67 -0.90
C GLY A 80 -12.13 -5.60 -0.58
N PRO A 81 -13.27 -6.01 0.00
CA PRO A 81 -14.33 -5.09 0.38
C PRO A 81 -13.93 -4.22 1.60
N PRO A 82 -14.60 -3.07 1.83
CA PRO A 82 -14.19 -2.10 2.87
C PRO A 82 -14.25 -2.58 4.32
N ASP A 83 -14.94 -3.67 4.60
CA ASP A 83 -14.99 -4.37 5.89
C ASP A 83 -13.78 -5.29 6.11
N VAL A 84 -13.11 -5.67 5.02
CA VAL A 84 -11.88 -6.49 5.04
C VAL A 84 -10.63 -5.63 4.85
N VAL A 85 -10.70 -4.53 4.10
CA VAL A 85 -9.54 -3.70 3.77
C VAL A 85 -9.81 -2.22 4.06
N HIS A 86 -9.01 -1.64 4.95
CA HIS A 86 -9.11 -0.25 5.36
C HIS A 86 -7.90 0.55 4.88
N PHE A 87 -8.16 1.51 3.99
CA PHE A 87 -7.15 2.47 3.55
C PHE A 87 -7.19 3.72 4.40
N ASP A 88 -6.04 4.10 4.95
CA ASP A 88 -5.80 5.41 5.50
C ASP A 88 -4.95 6.23 4.52
N PHE A 89 -5.38 7.46 4.23
CA PHE A 89 -4.79 8.32 3.22
C PHE A 89 -4.09 9.48 3.90
N LEU A 90 -2.77 9.39 4.04
CA LEU A 90 -1.95 10.44 4.64
C LEU A 90 -1.56 11.46 3.57
N GLU A 91 -1.71 12.74 3.92
CA GLU A 91 -1.29 13.86 3.09
C GLU A 91 0.08 14.35 3.54
N GLY A 92 0.94 14.66 2.57
CA GLY A 92 2.11 15.50 2.78
C GLY A 92 1.69 16.94 3.09
N ASP A 93 2.66 17.76 3.44
CA ASP A 93 2.47 19.16 3.85
C ASP A 93 3.35 20.15 3.07
N HIS A 94 4.14 19.66 2.10
CA HIS A 94 4.87 20.52 1.20
C HIS A 94 3.91 21.12 0.15
N ALA A 95 3.72 22.43 0.17
CA ALA A 95 2.81 23.10 -0.77
C ALA A 95 3.21 22.85 -2.22
N TRP A 96 2.28 22.35 -3.03
CA TRP A 96 2.52 22.16 -4.45
C TRP A 96 2.01 23.35 -5.25
N LYS A 97 2.81 23.82 -6.21
CA LYS A 97 2.40 24.92 -7.09
C LYS A 97 1.23 24.47 -7.97
N SER A 98 0.09 25.16 -7.86
CA SER A 98 -1.16 24.81 -8.57
C SER A 98 -1.02 24.80 -10.09
N GLU A 99 -0.11 25.63 -10.64
CA GLU A 99 0.23 25.69 -12.06
C GLU A 99 0.85 24.40 -12.61
N ASN A 100 1.39 23.54 -11.74
CA ASN A 100 2.01 22.27 -12.10
C ASN A 100 1.07 21.06 -11.88
N ILE A 101 -0.20 21.30 -11.52
CA ILE A 101 -1.19 20.24 -11.34
C ILE A 101 -1.85 19.91 -12.67
N ASP A 102 -2.04 18.62 -12.96
CA ASP A 102 -2.79 18.19 -14.14
C ASP A 102 -4.19 18.87 -14.15
N PRO A 103 -4.54 19.63 -15.20
CA PRO A 103 -5.84 20.31 -15.28
C PRO A 103 -7.04 19.38 -15.09
N ARG A 104 -6.91 18.09 -15.43
CA ARG A 104 -7.95 17.08 -15.21
C ARG A 104 -8.18 16.82 -13.72
N LEU A 105 -7.13 16.84 -12.91
CA LEU A 105 -7.25 16.73 -11.45
C LEU A 105 -7.94 17.98 -10.88
N VAL A 106 -7.57 19.17 -11.36
CA VAL A 106 -8.24 20.42 -10.97
C VAL A 106 -9.73 20.40 -11.34
N GLN A 107 -10.08 19.88 -12.51
CA GLN A 107 -11.46 19.74 -12.94
C GLN A 107 -12.26 18.77 -12.05
N LEU A 108 -11.64 17.66 -11.61
CA LEU A 108 -12.29 16.62 -10.82
C LEU A 108 -12.36 16.95 -9.33
N PHE A 109 -11.32 17.57 -8.77
CA PHE A 109 -11.13 17.74 -7.33
C PHE A 109 -11.10 19.22 -6.89
N GLY A 110 -11.23 20.16 -7.82
CA GLY A 110 -11.20 21.59 -7.56
C GLY A 110 -9.79 22.18 -7.50
N PRO A 111 -9.66 23.46 -7.13
CA PRO A 111 -8.41 24.21 -7.21
C PRO A 111 -7.33 23.79 -6.20
N GLY A 112 -7.67 22.90 -5.25
CA GLY A 112 -6.75 22.39 -4.24
C GLY A 112 -7.29 22.54 -2.81
N PRO A 113 -6.43 22.47 -1.80
CA PRO A 113 -4.96 22.41 -1.91
C PRO A 113 -4.43 21.08 -2.49
N TYR A 114 -3.21 21.15 -3.01
CA TYR A 114 -2.42 20.01 -3.47
C TYR A 114 -1.06 20.04 -2.78
N TRP A 115 -0.54 18.86 -2.48
CA TRP A 115 0.62 18.67 -1.62
C TRP A 115 1.65 17.76 -2.27
N GLY A 116 2.88 17.90 -1.82
CA GLY A 116 3.96 16.92 -1.95
C GLY A 116 4.49 16.55 -0.57
N TRP A 117 5.47 15.66 -0.56
CA TRP A 117 6.18 15.27 0.67
C TRP A 117 7.44 16.11 0.88
N TYR A 118 8.11 16.47 -0.21
CA TYR A 118 9.33 17.23 -0.18
C TYR A 118 9.46 18.06 -1.44
N GLY A 119 10.25 19.13 -1.35
CA GLY A 119 10.70 19.90 -2.49
C GLY A 119 11.77 19.13 -3.26
N VAL A 120 11.80 19.31 -4.58
CA VAL A 120 12.89 18.81 -5.42
C VAL A 120 13.42 19.99 -6.20
N GLU A 121 14.60 20.45 -5.83
CA GLU A 121 15.28 21.56 -6.48
C GLU A 121 16.52 21.03 -7.20
N ASN A 122 16.92 21.68 -8.29
CA ASN A 122 18.22 21.43 -8.91
C ASN A 122 19.05 22.71 -8.84
N ALA A 123 20.36 22.54 -8.67
CA ALA A 123 21.30 23.65 -8.47
C ALA A 123 21.32 24.67 -9.64
N SER A 124 20.81 24.27 -10.80
CA SER A 124 20.79 25.05 -12.04
C SER A 124 19.44 25.71 -12.36
N GLY A 125 18.38 25.47 -11.58
CA GLY A 125 17.02 25.97 -11.83
C GLY A 125 16.38 25.46 -13.12
N HIS A 126 16.99 24.47 -13.78
CA HIS A 126 16.56 23.98 -15.09
C HIS A 126 15.19 23.28 -15.00
N GLY A 127 14.27 23.68 -15.88
CA GLY A 127 12.99 23.01 -16.08
C GLY A 127 11.95 23.24 -14.98
N GLN A 128 12.18 24.11 -13.99
CA GLN A 128 11.23 24.31 -12.88
C GLN A 128 9.80 24.71 -13.31
N ASN A 129 9.64 25.27 -14.51
CA ASN A 129 8.35 25.68 -15.09
C ASN A 129 7.98 24.89 -16.37
N ASP A 130 8.76 23.88 -16.75
CA ASP A 130 8.53 23.05 -17.94
C ASP A 130 8.75 21.58 -17.58
N ARG A 131 7.66 20.80 -17.59
CA ARG A 131 7.67 19.40 -17.19
C ARG A 131 8.62 18.55 -18.04
N ASP A 132 8.70 18.78 -19.34
CA ASP A 132 9.54 17.98 -20.23
C ASP A 132 11.02 18.30 -20.01
N ALA A 133 11.35 19.58 -19.80
CA ALA A 133 12.68 20.01 -19.42
C ALA A 133 13.08 19.49 -18.02
N TYR A 134 12.15 19.48 -17.07
CA TYR A 134 12.36 18.93 -15.73
C TYR A 134 12.62 17.42 -15.78
N VAL A 135 11.79 16.67 -16.51
CA VAL A 135 11.99 15.23 -16.72
C VAL A 135 13.35 15.00 -17.37
N LYS A 136 13.68 15.74 -18.44
CA LYS A 136 14.99 15.60 -19.11
C LYS A 136 16.16 15.89 -18.16
N ALA A 137 16.04 16.89 -17.29
CA ALA A 137 17.05 17.20 -16.29
C ALA A 137 17.18 16.09 -15.24
N MET A 138 16.06 15.51 -14.77
CA MET A 138 16.07 14.32 -13.90
C MET A 138 16.75 13.12 -14.56
N MET A 139 16.70 13.04 -15.88
CA MET A 139 17.30 11.95 -16.65
C MET A 139 18.79 12.20 -16.96
N ASP A 140 19.34 13.37 -16.63
CA ASP A 140 20.73 13.73 -16.90
C ASP A 140 21.61 13.52 -15.66
N PRO A 141 22.56 12.56 -15.68
CA PRO A 141 23.41 12.28 -14.52
C PRO A 141 24.35 13.45 -14.15
N ALA A 142 24.50 14.46 -15.01
CA ALA A 142 25.24 15.68 -14.70
C ALA A 142 24.42 16.69 -13.87
N VAL A 143 23.10 16.50 -13.73
CA VAL A 143 22.23 17.39 -12.96
C VAL A 143 22.04 16.82 -11.56
N ALA A 144 22.56 17.55 -10.56
CA ALA A 144 22.32 17.24 -9.16
C ALA A 144 20.95 17.81 -8.71
N PHE A 145 20.22 17.01 -7.95
CA PHE A 145 18.97 17.39 -7.30
C PHE A 145 19.14 17.37 -5.78
N GLU A 146 18.56 18.37 -5.12
CA GLU A 146 18.43 18.46 -3.68
C GLU A 146 16.98 18.20 -3.28
N TYR A 147 16.81 17.35 -2.28
CA TYR A 147 15.52 17.02 -1.69
C TYR A 147 15.35 17.85 -0.44
N ILE A 148 14.34 18.73 -0.41
CA ILE A 148 14.19 19.75 0.63
C ILE A 148 13.00 19.41 1.51
N GLY A 149 13.24 19.38 2.83
CA GLY A 149 12.21 19.17 3.84
C GLY A 149 11.69 17.73 3.91
N TYR A 150 12.41 16.76 3.36
CA TYR A 150 12.00 15.36 3.43
C TYR A 150 12.01 14.85 4.88
N GLU A 151 12.89 15.35 5.75
CA GLU A 151 12.95 15.00 7.17
C GLU A 151 11.65 15.34 7.91
N ALA A 152 11.04 16.50 7.61
CA ALA A 152 9.77 16.86 8.21
C ALA A 152 8.63 15.93 7.77
N ALA A 153 8.65 15.50 6.50
CA ALA A 153 7.70 14.52 5.99
C ALA A 153 7.90 13.12 6.58
N LEU A 154 9.14 12.76 6.87
CA LEU A 154 9.49 11.53 7.59
C LEU A 154 8.98 11.56 9.03
N ASP A 155 9.25 12.63 9.79
CA ASP A 155 8.72 12.81 11.14
C ASP A 155 7.19 12.75 11.18
N ARG A 156 6.54 13.30 10.15
CA ARG A 156 5.09 13.24 9.98
C ARG A 156 4.59 11.82 9.76
N LEU A 157 5.23 11.06 8.87
CA LEU A 157 4.90 9.67 8.59
C LEU A 157 5.08 8.80 9.85
N GLU A 158 6.21 8.96 10.56
CA GLU A 158 6.49 8.25 11.81
C GLU A 158 5.43 8.53 12.87
N ARG A 159 5.14 9.81 13.11
CA ARG A 159 4.12 10.22 14.07
C ARG A 159 2.78 9.61 13.72
N HIS A 160 2.37 9.67 12.45
CA HIS A 160 1.10 9.11 12.00
C HIS A 160 1.02 7.60 12.24
N ILE A 161 2.08 6.85 11.91
CA ILE A 161 2.16 5.40 12.16
C ILE A 161 2.10 5.10 13.66
N SER A 162 2.78 5.90 14.49
CA SER A 162 2.77 5.70 15.94
C SER A 162 1.40 5.95 16.58
N GLU A 163 0.65 6.94 16.08
CA GLU A 163 -0.64 7.36 16.64
C GLU A 163 -1.81 6.52 16.12
N HIS A 164 -1.76 6.11 14.84
CA HIS A 164 -2.88 5.49 14.15
C HIS A 164 -2.61 4.03 13.75
N GLY A 165 -1.39 3.53 13.90
CA GLY A 165 -1.02 2.15 13.60
C GLY A 165 -1.65 1.13 14.56
N PRO A 166 -1.32 -0.16 14.42
CA PRO A 166 -0.42 -0.71 13.42
C PRO A 166 -1.06 -0.76 12.02
N TYR A 167 -0.23 -0.65 10.98
CA TYR A 167 -0.60 -0.91 9.58
C TYR A 167 0.05 -2.21 9.13
N ASP A 168 -0.64 -2.97 8.29
CA ASP A 168 -0.13 -4.22 7.71
C ASP A 168 0.65 -3.96 6.41
N ALA A 169 0.32 -2.89 5.69
CA ALA A 169 0.98 -2.53 4.44
C ALA A 169 1.08 -1.01 4.27
N LEU A 170 2.09 -0.59 3.51
CA LEU A 170 2.26 0.78 3.04
C LEU A 170 2.26 0.77 1.50
N VAL A 171 1.36 1.56 0.91
CA VAL A 171 1.24 1.73 -0.55
C VAL A 171 1.60 3.16 -0.90
N GLY A 172 2.51 3.36 -1.83
CA GLY A 172 2.93 4.68 -2.28
C GLY A 172 2.80 4.84 -3.79
N PHE A 173 2.56 6.07 -4.24
CA PHE A 173 2.66 6.45 -5.65
C PHE A 173 3.69 7.55 -5.83
N SER A 174 4.57 7.44 -6.84
CA SER A 174 5.58 8.46 -7.18
C SER A 174 6.40 8.91 -5.95
N GLN A 175 6.37 10.19 -5.53
CA GLN A 175 7.01 10.64 -4.28
C GLN A 175 6.62 9.79 -3.06
N GLY A 176 5.35 9.40 -2.93
CA GLY A 176 4.90 8.52 -1.84
C GLY A 176 5.56 7.13 -1.87
N ALA A 177 5.89 6.61 -3.05
CA ALA A 177 6.63 5.35 -3.18
C ALA A 177 8.12 5.50 -2.82
N ILE A 178 8.67 6.71 -2.90
CA ILE A 178 10.04 7.03 -2.45
C ILE A 178 10.09 7.20 -0.93
N MET A 179 9.02 7.69 -0.30
CA MET A 179 8.91 7.77 1.16
C MET A 179 8.85 6.40 1.84
N ALA A 180 8.21 5.42 1.20
CA ALA A 180 8.03 4.05 1.70
C ALA A 180 9.33 3.34 2.12
N PRO A 181 10.40 3.34 1.31
CA PRO A 181 11.70 2.77 1.70
C PRO A 181 12.45 3.54 2.78
N ILE A 182 11.95 4.68 3.27
CA ILE A 182 12.57 5.40 4.38
C ILE A 182 11.91 5.03 5.72
N PHE A 183 10.66 4.56 5.70
CA PHE A 183 9.92 4.06 6.88
C PHE A 183 9.14 2.77 6.57
N PRO A 184 9.59 1.61 7.09
CA PRO A 184 8.81 0.40 7.02
C PRO A 184 7.63 0.47 8.00
N PRO A 185 6.54 -0.29 7.76
CA PRO A 185 5.56 -0.59 8.80
C PRO A 185 6.27 -1.13 10.05
N GLY A 186 6.02 -0.53 11.23
CA GLY A 186 6.63 -0.97 12.50
C GLY A 186 7.49 0.07 13.25
N GLY A 187 7.74 1.25 12.66
CA GLY A 187 8.08 2.47 13.42
C GLY A 187 9.51 2.57 13.99
N SER A 188 10.52 2.72 13.14
CA SER A 188 11.77 3.39 13.55
C SER A 188 12.40 4.18 12.39
N PRO A 189 12.86 5.42 12.62
CA PRO A 189 13.53 6.25 11.63
C PRO A 189 14.89 5.65 11.27
N LEU A 190 15.21 5.64 9.97
CA LEU A 190 16.51 5.23 9.45
C LEU A 190 17.59 6.31 9.68
N HIS A 191 17.98 6.51 10.94
CA HIS A 191 19.37 6.80 11.21
C HIS A 191 20.04 5.49 11.66
N ALA A 192 20.61 4.79 10.68
CA ALA A 192 21.37 3.56 10.80
C ALA A 192 20.61 2.32 11.30
N SER A 193 19.95 1.58 10.39
CA SER A 193 19.84 0.11 10.51
C SER A 193 19.43 -0.55 9.18
N PRO A 194 19.70 -1.85 8.97
CA PRO A 194 19.41 -2.63 7.75
C PRO A 194 18.03 -3.36 7.64
N PRO A 195 16.91 -3.00 8.32
CA PRO A 195 15.71 -3.83 8.33
C PRO A 195 14.75 -3.65 7.14
N ILE A 196 14.79 -2.52 6.40
CA ILE A 196 13.85 -2.29 5.27
C ILE A 196 14.10 -3.24 4.11
N ALA A 197 15.36 -3.56 3.83
CA ALA A 197 15.74 -4.49 2.77
C ALA A 197 15.20 -5.92 2.99
N ARG A 198 14.63 -6.22 4.18
CA ARG A 198 14.06 -7.52 4.54
C ARG A 198 12.54 -7.57 4.45
N LEU A 199 11.86 -6.43 4.31
CA LEU A 199 10.42 -6.46 4.10
C LEU A 199 10.11 -6.86 2.65
N PRO A 200 9.08 -7.68 2.43
CA PRO A 200 8.57 -7.90 1.09
C PRO A 200 8.20 -6.56 0.46
N ALA A 201 8.78 -6.27 -0.69
CA ALA A 201 8.50 -5.07 -1.46
C ALA A 201 7.91 -5.46 -2.81
N ILE A 202 6.92 -4.69 -3.24
CA ILE A 202 6.22 -4.87 -4.50
C ILE A 202 6.28 -3.54 -5.24
N ALA A 203 6.70 -3.58 -6.50
CA ALA A 203 6.70 -2.42 -7.38
C ALA A 203 5.85 -2.69 -8.62
N CYS A 204 5.00 -1.73 -8.98
CA CYS A 204 4.21 -1.76 -10.20
C CYS A 204 4.54 -0.52 -11.04
N MET A 205 4.83 -0.70 -12.32
CA MET A 205 5.37 0.35 -13.18
C MET A 205 4.72 0.36 -14.57
N GLY A 206 4.45 1.57 -15.08
CA GLY A 206 3.95 1.73 -16.43
C GLY A 206 5.05 1.54 -17.47
N ARG A 207 4.80 0.74 -18.52
CA ARG A 207 5.76 0.54 -19.62
C ARG A 207 6.07 1.82 -20.41
N GLN A 208 5.19 2.82 -20.33
CA GLN A 208 5.36 4.13 -20.96
C GLN A 208 5.77 5.20 -19.95
N ASP A 209 6.10 4.83 -18.72
CA ASP A 209 6.54 5.78 -17.69
C ASP A 209 7.96 6.28 -18.01
N PRO A 210 8.17 7.59 -18.25
CA PRO A 210 9.50 8.12 -18.51
C PRO A 210 10.45 7.95 -17.31
N PHE A 211 9.93 7.78 -16.10
CA PHE A 211 10.73 7.55 -14.90
C PHE A 211 11.05 6.07 -14.66
N ALA A 212 10.57 5.15 -15.51
CA ALA A 212 10.73 3.72 -15.28
C ALA A 212 12.18 3.25 -15.08
N PRO A 213 13.17 3.68 -15.89
CA PRO A 213 14.56 3.28 -15.69
C PRO A 213 15.10 3.64 -14.29
N TYR A 214 14.77 4.85 -13.81
CA TYR A 214 15.17 5.35 -12.51
C TYR A 214 14.49 4.62 -11.37
N GLY A 215 13.18 4.38 -11.48
CA GLY A 215 12.44 3.61 -10.49
C GLY A 215 12.98 2.18 -10.36
N ARG A 216 13.32 1.52 -11.48
CA ARG A 216 13.93 0.17 -11.48
C ARG A 216 15.29 0.15 -10.80
N GLN A 217 16.18 1.07 -11.17
CA GLN A 217 17.51 1.16 -10.58
C GLN A 217 17.45 1.52 -9.10
N GLY A 218 16.68 2.56 -8.75
CA GLY A 218 16.54 3.06 -7.39
C GLY A 218 15.94 2.02 -6.45
N LEU A 219 14.72 1.55 -6.74
CA LEU A 219 14.04 0.57 -5.89
C LEU A 219 14.80 -0.75 -5.82
N GLY A 220 15.39 -1.21 -6.93
CA GLY A 220 16.21 -2.42 -6.95
C GLY A 220 17.52 -2.31 -6.15
N SER A 221 18.05 -1.10 -5.96
CA SER A 221 19.24 -0.87 -5.11
C SER A 221 18.91 -0.83 -3.62
N ILE A 222 17.68 -0.46 -3.27
CA ILE A 222 17.20 -0.34 -1.89
C ILE A 222 16.70 -1.71 -1.38
N TYR A 223 15.87 -2.38 -2.19
CA TYR A 223 15.22 -3.63 -1.81
C TYR A 223 16.00 -4.81 -2.39
N GLY A 224 16.52 -5.68 -1.51
CA GLY A 224 17.27 -6.87 -1.92
C GLY A 224 16.40 -7.94 -2.61
N ALA A 225 15.09 -7.94 -2.35
CA ALA A 225 14.09 -8.76 -3.02
C ALA A 225 12.84 -7.91 -3.30
N LEU A 226 12.59 -7.63 -4.58
CA LEU A 226 11.48 -6.79 -5.05
C LEU A 226 10.72 -7.54 -6.14
N GLU A 227 9.42 -7.73 -5.93
CA GLU A 227 8.53 -8.30 -6.93
C GLU A 227 8.03 -7.20 -7.87
N TRP A 228 8.12 -7.45 -9.18
CA TRP A 228 7.84 -6.45 -10.21
C TRP A 228 6.59 -6.80 -10.99
N PHE A 229 5.70 -5.81 -11.11
CA PHE A 229 4.56 -5.80 -12.01
C PHE A 229 4.69 -4.69 -13.03
N GLU A 230 4.09 -4.88 -14.20
CA GLU A 230 4.05 -3.89 -15.26
C GLU A 230 2.63 -3.70 -15.78
N HIS A 231 2.29 -2.46 -16.13
CA HIS A 231 1.05 -2.16 -16.84
C HIS A 231 1.31 -1.38 -18.13
N GLY A 232 0.30 -1.25 -18.98
CA GLY A 232 0.45 -0.63 -20.30
C GLY A 232 0.56 0.89 -20.29
N GLY A 233 0.37 1.53 -19.13
CA GLY A 233 0.25 2.99 -18.99
C GLY A 233 1.57 3.74 -18.83
N GLY A 234 1.46 5.04 -18.57
CA GLY A 234 2.58 5.94 -18.26
C GLY A 234 2.82 6.09 -16.75
N HIS A 235 3.18 7.30 -16.31
CA HIS A 235 3.35 7.64 -14.89
C HIS A 235 1.98 7.78 -14.17
N GLU A 236 1.30 6.67 -13.98
CA GLU A 236 -0.02 6.57 -13.37
C GLU A 236 -0.20 5.20 -12.69
N THR A 237 -1.28 5.02 -11.92
CA THR A 237 -1.61 3.71 -11.37
C THR A 237 -2.22 2.79 -12.43
N ALA A 238 -2.02 1.48 -12.29
CA ALA A 238 -2.55 0.48 -13.22
C ALA A 238 -4.08 0.57 -13.35
N LYS A 239 -4.58 0.52 -14.58
CA LYS A 239 -6.03 0.57 -14.90
C LYS A 239 -6.61 -0.81 -15.16
N GLU A 240 -5.75 -1.74 -15.52
CA GLU A 240 -6.01 -3.11 -15.90
C GLU A 240 -6.39 -3.93 -14.67
N ALA A 241 -7.52 -4.65 -14.74
CA ALA A 241 -8.01 -5.44 -13.62
C ALA A 241 -7.04 -6.57 -13.25
N GLU A 242 -6.47 -7.23 -14.26
CA GLU A 242 -5.49 -8.32 -14.10
C GLU A 242 -4.28 -7.88 -13.27
N VAL A 243 -3.62 -6.77 -13.67
CA VAL A 243 -2.47 -6.23 -12.92
C VAL A 243 -2.85 -5.87 -11.48
N ASN A 244 -4.03 -5.28 -11.26
CA ASN A 244 -4.45 -4.94 -9.90
C ASN A 244 -4.75 -6.19 -9.05
N SER A 245 -5.28 -7.26 -9.65
CA SER A 245 -5.49 -8.55 -8.96
C SER A 245 -4.16 -9.20 -8.59
N GLU A 246 -3.21 -9.27 -9.51
CA GLU A 246 -1.89 -9.85 -9.25
C GLU A 246 -1.13 -9.09 -8.15
N VAL A 247 -1.15 -7.75 -8.19
CA VAL A 247 -0.57 -6.91 -7.14
C VAL A 247 -1.28 -7.14 -5.80
N ALA A 248 -2.61 -7.25 -5.79
CA ALA A 248 -3.37 -7.52 -4.57
C ALA A 248 -3.04 -8.89 -3.96
N GLU A 249 -2.92 -9.94 -4.78
CA GLU A 249 -2.51 -11.28 -4.35
C GLU A 249 -1.09 -11.26 -3.76
N ALA A 250 -0.16 -10.54 -4.38
CA ALA A 250 1.19 -10.38 -3.86
C ALA A 250 1.20 -9.67 -2.49
N ILE A 251 0.39 -8.62 -2.32
CA ILE A 251 0.25 -7.92 -1.02
C ILE A 251 -0.29 -8.87 0.04
N TRP A 252 -1.36 -9.62 -0.25
CA TRP A 252 -1.93 -10.57 0.70
C TRP A 252 -0.94 -11.66 1.10
N ARG A 253 -0.23 -12.24 0.11
CA ARG A 253 0.82 -13.23 0.36
C ARG A 253 1.91 -12.68 1.28
N ALA A 254 2.46 -11.51 0.95
CA ALA A 254 3.50 -10.86 1.75
C ALA A 254 3.04 -10.60 3.20
N VAL A 255 1.80 -10.11 3.34
CA VAL A 255 1.19 -9.85 4.65
C VAL A 255 1.03 -11.17 5.41
N GLU A 256 0.42 -12.20 4.83
CA GLU A 256 0.25 -13.51 5.48
C GLU A 256 1.55 -14.19 5.91
N GLU A 257 2.60 -14.11 5.09
CA GLU A 257 3.93 -14.62 5.40
C GLU A 257 4.54 -13.89 6.61
N HIS A 258 4.44 -12.56 6.63
CA HIS A 258 4.93 -11.75 7.75
C HIS A 258 4.15 -12.07 9.04
N ARG A 259 2.84 -12.26 8.94
CA ARG A 259 1.95 -12.61 10.07
C ARG A 259 2.24 -13.99 10.66
N SER A 260 2.73 -14.91 9.84
CA SER A 260 2.98 -16.31 10.21
C SER A 260 4.41 -16.56 10.68
N SER A 261 5.31 -15.58 10.49
CA SER A 261 6.70 -15.66 10.95
C SER A 261 6.78 -15.43 12.46
N PRO A 262 7.40 -16.33 13.25
CA PRO A 262 7.64 -16.08 14.66
C PRO A 262 8.62 -14.90 14.80
N GLY A 263 8.17 -13.83 15.47
CA GLY A 263 8.98 -12.65 15.78
C GLY A 263 10.10 -12.93 16.78
#